data_AF-A0A0X1KKX6-F1
#
_entry.id   AF-A0A0X1KKX6-F1
#
_cell.length_a   1.000
_cell.length_b   1.000
_cell.length_c   1.000
_cell.angle_alpha   90.00
_cell.angle_beta   90.00
_cell.angle_gamma   90.00
#
_symmetry.space_group_name_H-M   'P 1'
#
loop_
_entity.id
_entity.type
_entity.pdbx_description
1 polymer ?
#
loop_
_entity_poly.entity_id
_entity_poly.type
_entity_poly.pdbx_seq_one_letter_code
_entity_poly.pdbx_strand_id
1 'polypeptide(L)'
;MNLSIGEKAKAVAVKEFTKLTIGFVVSAFFGVLVAIVFPETALKLFAEVGEAIKEKVGEVEGFKAFMGIYMNNLTVATSAYALGVFFGVVPWIIILVNGFILGLVLTVVISSGALDPITAILAVLPHGIVEVPALLTAATAGVMIYKGLLKKGGTELTYTSLKLYALSAVLLLVAAFIEAFITPIVAGL
;
A
#
# COMPACT_ATOMS: atom_id res chain seq x y z
N MET A 1 10.34 -34.02 -3.95
CA MET A 1 11.63 -33.32 -3.78
C MET A 1 11.51 -32.39 -2.58
N ASN A 2 12.29 -32.60 -1.51
CA ASN A 2 12.22 -31.73 -0.33
C ASN A 2 12.95 -30.42 -0.63
N LEU A 3 12.22 -29.31 -0.62
CA LEU A 3 12.80 -27.96 -0.78
C LEU A 3 13.79 -27.66 0.35
N SER A 4 14.88 -26.97 0.02
CA SER A 4 15.79 -26.38 1.01
C SER A 4 15.05 -25.37 1.90
N ILE A 5 15.63 -25.06 3.06
CA ILE A 5 15.02 -24.17 4.06
C ILE A 5 14.76 -22.77 3.47
N GLY A 6 15.69 -22.22 2.67
CA GLY A 6 15.52 -20.94 1.97
C GLY A 6 14.45 -20.99 0.87
N GLU A 7 14.35 -22.10 0.13
CA GLU A 7 13.29 -22.28 -0.87
C GLU A 7 11.90 -22.35 -0.25
N LYS A 8 11.77 -22.93 0.96
CA LYS A 8 10.50 -22.94 1.70
C LYS A 8 10.07 -21.53 2.12
N ALA A 9 11.00 -20.71 2.65
CA ALA A 9 10.70 -19.34 3.02
C ALA A 9 10.26 -18.49 1.81
N LYS A 10 10.98 -18.63 0.68
CA LYS A 10 10.63 -18.00 -0.59
C LYS A 10 9.25 -18.45 -1.10
N ALA A 11 8.95 -19.74 -1.06
CA ALA A 11 7.65 -20.26 -1.48
C ALA A 11 6.49 -19.70 -0.62
N VAL A 12 6.70 -19.57 0.69
CA VAL A 12 5.74 -18.92 1.58
C VAL A 12 5.55 -17.45 1.22
N ALA A 13 6.64 -16.70 0.99
CA ALA A 13 6.58 -15.30 0.60
C ALA A 13 5.77 -15.10 -0.68
N VAL A 14 6.11 -15.83 -1.75
CA VAL A 14 5.41 -15.76 -3.04
C VAL A 14 3.93 -16.09 -2.90
N LYS A 15 3.59 -17.14 -2.14
CA LYS A 15 2.21 -17.56 -1.91
C LYS A 15 1.40 -16.48 -1.19
N GLU A 16 1.93 -15.90 -0.11
CA GLU A 16 1.20 -14.89 0.65
C GLU A 16 1.13 -13.55 -0.09
N PHE A 17 2.20 -13.16 -0.79
CA PHE A 17 2.19 -11.99 -1.66
C PHE A 17 1.09 -12.11 -2.72
N THR A 18 1.02 -13.24 -3.42
CA THR A 18 0.00 -13.49 -4.46
C THR A 18 -1.43 -13.36 -3.89
N LYS A 19 -1.69 -13.93 -2.72
CA LYS A 19 -3.01 -13.82 -2.09
C LYS A 19 -3.36 -12.37 -1.72
N LEU A 20 -2.40 -11.65 -1.13
CA LEU A 20 -2.59 -10.25 -0.76
C LEU A 20 -2.82 -9.38 -2.01
N THR A 21 -2.12 -9.65 -3.12
CA THR A 21 -2.35 -8.98 -4.41
C THR A 21 -3.76 -9.24 -4.92
N ILE A 22 -4.24 -10.49 -4.87
CA ILE A 22 -5.63 -10.81 -5.25
C ILE A 22 -6.62 -10.04 -4.36
N GLY A 23 -6.39 -10.01 -3.05
CA GLY A 23 -7.21 -9.25 -2.11
C GLY A 23 -7.25 -7.76 -2.43
N PHE A 24 -6.09 -7.16 -2.70
CA PHE A 24 -5.96 -5.77 -3.10
C PHE A 24 -6.76 -5.46 -4.36
N VAL A 25 -6.61 -6.27 -5.40
CA VAL A 25 -7.31 -6.06 -6.69
C VAL A 25 -8.83 -6.20 -6.50
N VAL A 26 -9.28 -7.20 -5.73
CA VAL A 26 -10.70 -7.38 -5.44
C VAL A 26 -11.26 -6.19 -4.65
N SER A 27 -10.55 -5.70 -3.63
CA SER A 27 -11.03 -4.56 -2.85
C SER A 27 -10.97 -3.26 -3.64
N ALA A 28 -9.97 -3.06 -4.50
CA ALA A 28 -9.92 -1.93 -5.42
C ALA A 28 -11.09 -1.93 -6.40
N PHE A 29 -11.42 -3.07 -7.00
CA PHE A 29 -12.61 -3.21 -7.82
C PHE A 29 -13.88 -2.88 -7.04
N PHE A 30 -13.97 -3.32 -5.77
CA PHE A 30 -15.10 -2.97 -4.91
C PHE A 30 -15.17 -1.45 -4.62
N GLY A 31 -14.04 -0.78 -4.44
CA GLY A 31 -13.97 0.68 -4.32
C GLY A 31 -14.50 1.41 -5.55
N VAL A 32 -14.13 0.93 -6.75
CA VAL A 32 -14.68 1.43 -8.02
C VAL A 32 -16.18 1.23 -8.10
N LEU A 33 -16.68 0.03 -7.76
CA LEU A 33 -18.12 -0.26 -7.76
C LEU A 33 -18.89 0.65 -6.81
N VAL A 34 -18.40 0.85 -5.59
CA VAL A 34 -19.03 1.75 -4.61
C VAL A 34 -19.05 3.19 -5.15
N ALA A 35 -17.96 3.65 -5.78
CA ALA A 35 -17.90 4.98 -6.37
C ALA A 35 -18.89 5.20 -7.51
N ILE A 36 -19.16 4.18 -8.32
CA ILE A 36 -20.12 4.25 -9.43
C ILE A 36 -21.57 4.14 -8.92
N VAL A 37 -21.84 3.21 -8.01
CA VAL A 37 -23.21 2.90 -7.54
C VAL A 37 -23.69 3.92 -6.50
N PHE A 38 -22.79 4.44 -5.65
CA PHE A 38 -23.10 5.35 -4.55
C PHE A 38 -22.21 6.61 -4.60
N PRO A 39 -22.35 7.46 -5.63
CA PRO A 39 -21.43 8.57 -5.88
C PRO A 39 -21.39 9.60 -4.74
N GLU A 40 -22.52 9.89 -4.08
CA GLU A 40 -22.56 10.80 -2.92
C GLU A 40 -21.75 10.25 -1.73
N THR A 41 -21.86 8.95 -1.47
CA THR A 41 -21.08 8.29 -0.40
C THR A 41 -19.60 8.29 -0.74
N ALA A 42 -19.25 8.04 -2.00
CA ALA A 42 -17.87 8.05 -2.44
C ALA A 42 -17.24 9.44 -2.39
N LEU A 43 -17.97 10.49 -2.76
CA LEU A 43 -17.51 11.88 -2.59
C LEU A 43 -17.25 12.23 -1.13
N LYS A 44 -18.15 11.80 -0.23
CA LYS A 44 -17.97 12.01 1.21
C LYS A 44 -16.72 11.28 1.74
N LEU A 45 -16.55 10.01 1.39
CA LEU A 45 -15.39 9.22 1.78
C LEU A 45 -14.09 9.80 1.20
N PHE A 46 -14.11 10.25 -0.04
CA PHE A 46 -12.98 10.92 -0.67
C PHE A 46 -12.58 12.20 0.09
N ALA A 47 -13.56 13.03 0.47
CA ALA A 47 -13.30 14.24 1.25
C ALA A 47 -12.70 13.91 2.63
N GLU A 48 -13.27 12.94 3.35
CA GLU A 48 -12.76 12.51 4.67
C GLU A 48 -11.34 11.95 4.60
N VAL A 49 -11.04 11.12 3.58
CA VAL A 49 -9.69 10.60 3.34
C VAL A 49 -8.72 11.74 2.99
N GLY A 50 -9.14 12.68 2.14
CA GLY A 50 -8.34 13.83 1.75
C GLY A 50 -7.98 14.73 2.93
N GLU A 51 -8.94 15.04 3.80
CA GLU A 51 -8.70 15.81 5.03
C GLU A 51 -7.74 15.10 5.98
N ALA A 52 -7.93 13.79 6.20
CA ALA A 52 -7.06 13.00 7.06
C ALA A 52 -5.60 12.92 6.53
N ILE A 53 -5.42 12.88 5.21
CA ILE A 53 -4.08 12.93 4.60
C ILE A 53 -3.49 14.34 4.75
N LYS A 54 -4.28 15.38 4.47
CA LYS A 54 -3.84 16.78 4.58
C LYS A 54 -3.39 17.14 5.99
N GLU A 55 -4.09 16.66 7.02
CA GLU A 55 -3.71 16.84 8.42
C GLU A 55 -2.37 16.17 8.76
N LYS A 56 -2.11 15.00 8.17
CA LYS A 56 -0.87 14.23 8.42
C LYS A 56 0.34 14.72 7.63
N VAL A 57 0.14 15.19 6.40
CA VAL A 57 1.22 15.54 5.46
C VAL A 57 1.47 17.06 5.40
N GLY A 58 0.45 17.88 5.67
CA GLY A 58 0.51 19.35 5.56
C GLY A 58 0.51 19.87 4.12
N GLU A 59 0.28 21.17 3.94
CA GLU A 59 0.42 21.88 2.65
C GLU A 59 1.88 22.30 2.43
N VAL A 60 2.77 21.35 2.12
CA VAL A 60 4.20 21.68 2.06
C VAL A 60 4.90 21.00 0.90
N GLU A 61 5.47 21.79 -0.01
CA GLU A 61 6.21 21.30 -1.16
C GLU A 61 7.63 20.81 -0.80
N GLY A 62 8.22 20.04 -1.72
CA GLY A 62 9.61 19.61 -1.66
C GLY A 62 9.91 18.63 -0.54
N PHE A 63 11.00 18.85 0.20
CA PHE A 63 11.51 17.86 1.15
C PHE A 63 10.55 17.55 2.32
N LYS A 64 9.70 18.50 2.71
CA LYS A 64 8.71 18.28 3.78
C LYS A 64 7.57 17.35 3.32
N ALA A 65 7.01 17.56 2.12
CA ALA A 65 6.08 16.61 1.49
C ALA A 65 6.70 15.22 1.39
N PHE A 66 7.91 15.14 0.85
CA PHE A 66 8.66 13.89 0.71
C PHE A 66 8.73 13.10 2.03
N MET A 67 9.16 13.76 3.11
CA MET A 67 9.26 13.12 4.42
C MET A 67 7.89 12.78 5.00
N GLY A 68 6.87 13.63 4.81
CA GLY A 68 5.50 13.38 5.28
C GLY A 68 4.88 12.15 4.61
N ILE A 69 4.97 12.08 3.28
CA ILE A 69 4.51 10.95 2.47
C ILE A 69 5.25 9.67 2.89
N TYR A 70 6.58 9.72 2.94
CA TYR A 70 7.39 8.58 3.34
C TYR A 70 7.02 8.06 4.74
N MET A 71 6.89 8.95 5.73
CA MET A 71 6.57 8.55 7.10
C MET A 71 5.15 8.04 7.26
N ASN A 72 4.18 8.60 6.53
CA ASN A 72 2.81 8.07 6.52
C ASN A 72 2.80 6.63 5.98
N ASN A 73 3.40 6.41 4.82
CA ASN A 73 3.43 5.09 4.20
C ASN A 73 4.28 4.08 4.99
N LEU A 74 5.40 4.53 5.55
CA LEU A 74 6.23 3.72 6.43
C LEU A 74 5.47 3.32 7.69
N THR A 75 4.65 4.22 8.25
CA THR A 75 3.80 3.90 9.41
C THR A 75 2.81 2.80 9.07
N VAL A 76 2.10 2.92 7.94
CA VAL A 76 1.14 1.89 7.47
C VAL A 76 1.85 0.54 7.21
N ALA A 77 3.00 0.55 6.54
CA ALA A 77 3.80 -0.65 6.29
C ALA A 77 4.36 -1.27 7.58
N THR A 78 4.81 -0.44 8.52
CA THR A 78 5.26 -0.89 9.84
C THR A 78 4.12 -1.50 10.63
N SER A 79 2.92 -0.90 10.60
CA SER A 79 1.73 -1.49 11.22
C SER A 79 1.38 -2.83 10.60
N ALA A 80 1.44 -2.96 9.26
CA ALA A 80 1.21 -4.23 8.58
C ALA A 80 2.22 -5.30 9.01
N TYR A 81 3.50 -4.94 9.13
CA TYR A 81 4.55 -5.84 9.57
C TYR A 81 4.44 -6.21 11.06
N ALA A 82 4.48 -5.22 11.94
CA ALA A 82 4.56 -5.39 13.39
C ALA A 82 3.29 -6.02 13.97
N LEU A 83 2.12 -5.55 13.55
CA LEU A 83 0.84 -6.12 13.99
C LEU A 83 0.48 -7.40 13.23
N GLY A 84 1.29 -7.80 12.25
CA GLY A 84 1.20 -9.09 11.58
C GLY A 84 1.23 -10.27 12.55
N VAL A 85 1.92 -10.13 13.69
CA VAL A 85 1.96 -11.14 14.77
C VAL A 85 0.57 -11.53 15.29
N PHE A 86 -0.44 -10.66 15.17
CA PHE A 86 -1.83 -10.95 15.54
C PHE A 86 -2.52 -11.75 14.42
N PHE A 87 -2.13 -13.02 14.29
CA PHE A 87 -2.72 -14.00 13.38
C PHE A 87 -2.58 -13.70 11.87
N GLY A 88 -1.76 -12.73 11.50
CA GLY A 88 -1.63 -12.26 10.12
C GLY A 88 -2.87 -11.51 9.60
N VAL A 89 -3.84 -11.19 10.46
CA VAL A 89 -5.11 -10.56 10.05
C VAL A 89 -4.92 -9.07 9.74
N VAL A 90 -4.13 -8.36 10.55
CA VAL A 90 -3.88 -6.93 10.37
C VAL A 90 -3.27 -6.59 8.98
N PRO A 91 -2.26 -7.32 8.47
CA PRO A 91 -1.78 -7.15 7.10
C PRO A 91 -2.90 -7.20 6.05
N TRP A 92 -3.85 -8.14 6.19
CA TRP A 92 -4.98 -8.26 5.26
C TRP A 92 -5.91 -7.07 5.33
N ILE A 93 -6.27 -6.62 6.53
CA ILE A 93 -7.13 -5.44 6.71
C ILE A 93 -6.49 -4.22 6.02
N ILE A 94 -5.20 -3.98 6.26
CA ILE A 94 -4.47 -2.87 5.66
C ILE A 94 -4.50 -2.94 4.13
N ILE A 95 -4.21 -4.11 3.54
CA ILE A 95 -4.22 -4.28 2.09
C ILE A 95 -5.62 -4.10 1.49
N LEU A 96 -6.66 -4.63 2.13
CA LEU A 96 -8.03 -4.50 1.66
C LEU A 96 -8.49 -3.04 1.68
N VAL A 97 -8.23 -2.33 2.79
CA VAL A 97 -8.58 -0.91 2.94
C VAL A 97 -7.83 -0.05 1.93
N ASN A 98 -6.52 -0.25 1.74
CA ASN A 98 -5.74 0.54 0.78
C ASN A 98 -6.20 0.28 -0.67
N GLY A 99 -6.49 -0.98 -1.02
CA GLY A 99 -7.05 -1.28 -2.35
C GLY A 99 -8.40 -0.59 -2.55
N PHE A 100 -9.31 -0.69 -1.59
CA PHE A 100 -10.62 -0.03 -1.63
C PHE A 100 -10.51 1.49 -1.81
N ILE A 101 -9.69 2.14 -0.99
CA ILE A 101 -9.47 3.60 -1.06
C ILE A 101 -8.91 3.98 -2.43
N LEU A 102 -7.92 3.25 -2.95
CA LEU A 102 -7.35 3.54 -4.27
C LEU A 102 -8.40 3.49 -5.38
N GLY A 103 -9.22 2.43 -5.41
CA GLY A 103 -10.27 2.28 -6.42
C GLY A 103 -11.35 3.37 -6.33
N LEU A 104 -11.72 3.75 -5.11
CA LEU A 104 -12.67 4.82 -4.84
C LEU A 104 -12.11 6.18 -5.28
N VAL A 105 -10.90 6.53 -4.83
CA VAL A 105 -10.22 7.80 -5.14
C VAL A 105 -10.05 7.97 -6.64
N LEU A 106 -9.53 6.95 -7.34
CA LEU A 106 -9.33 7.01 -8.79
C LEU A 106 -10.64 7.31 -9.52
N THR A 107 -11.74 6.65 -9.12
CA THR A 107 -13.05 6.82 -9.75
C THR A 107 -13.62 8.21 -9.47
N VAL A 108 -13.53 8.69 -8.23
CA VAL A 108 -14.03 10.02 -7.84
C VAL A 108 -13.26 11.13 -8.56
N VAL A 109 -11.93 11.06 -8.61
CA VAL A 109 -11.11 12.08 -9.28
C VAL A 109 -11.47 12.15 -10.76
N ILE A 110 -11.58 11.00 -11.45
CA ILE A 110 -11.97 10.95 -12.87
C ILE A 110 -13.40 11.47 -13.08
N SER A 111 -14.34 11.11 -12.20
CA SER A 111 -15.77 11.44 -12.38
C SER A 111 -16.14 12.87 -11.97
N SER A 112 -15.36 13.49 -11.08
CA SER A 112 -15.61 14.86 -10.60
C SER A 112 -15.33 15.94 -11.65
N GLY A 113 -14.57 15.60 -12.70
CA GLY A 113 -14.09 16.58 -13.69
C GLY A 113 -13.11 17.60 -13.13
N ALA A 114 -12.62 17.42 -11.89
CA ALA A 114 -11.65 18.31 -11.25
C ALA A 114 -10.28 18.27 -11.94
N LEU A 115 -9.92 17.11 -12.47
CA LEU A 115 -8.78 16.90 -13.36
C LEU A 115 -9.29 16.17 -14.60
N ASP A 116 -8.69 16.43 -15.76
CA ASP A 116 -8.95 15.57 -16.91
C ASP A 116 -8.47 14.14 -16.60
N PRO A 117 -9.07 13.10 -17.23
CA PRO A 117 -8.76 11.71 -16.89
C PRO A 117 -7.27 11.36 -17.02
N ILE A 118 -6.53 12.00 -17.94
CA ILE A 118 -5.11 11.75 -18.13
C ILE A 118 -4.33 12.34 -16.96
N THR A 119 -4.61 13.57 -16.55
CA THR A 119 -3.98 14.20 -15.38
C THR A 119 -4.31 13.49 -14.07
N ALA A 120 -5.55 13.03 -13.89
CA ALA A 120 -5.95 12.20 -12.74
C ALA A 120 -5.13 10.91 -12.65
N ILE A 121 -4.95 10.25 -13.79
CA ILE A 121 -4.11 9.06 -13.91
C ILE A 121 -2.65 9.42 -13.59
N LEU A 122 -2.10 10.47 -14.19
CA LEU A 122 -0.71 10.91 -13.97
C LEU A 122 -0.44 11.37 -12.53
N ALA A 123 -1.45 11.83 -11.81
CA ALA A 123 -1.33 12.18 -10.40
C ALA A 123 -1.18 10.93 -9.50
N VAL A 124 -1.72 9.78 -9.89
CA VAL A 124 -1.77 8.56 -9.06
C VAL A 124 -0.75 7.50 -9.50
N LEU A 125 -0.58 7.31 -10.82
CA LEU A 125 0.16 6.17 -11.37
C LEU A 125 1.68 6.19 -11.09
N PRO A 126 2.40 7.33 -11.13
CA PRO A 126 3.85 7.35 -10.97
C PRO A 126 4.34 6.74 -9.65
N HIS A 127 3.71 7.12 -8.54
CA HIS A 127 4.06 6.60 -7.22
C HIS A 127 3.35 5.27 -6.92
N GLY A 128 2.11 5.09 -7.39
CA GLY A 128 1.33 3.87 -7.17
C GLY A 128 1.98 2.58 -7.70
N ILE A 129 2.76 2.64 -8.79
CA ILE A 129 3.51 1.49 -9.33
C ILE A 129 4.54 0.98 -8.32
N VAL A 130 5.14 1.86 -7.50
CA VAL A 130 6.18 1.49 -6.55
C VAL A 130 5.59 1.24 -5.16
N GLU A 131 4.64 2.08 -4.74
CA GLU A 131 4.01 2.01 -3.42
C GLU A 131 3.21 0.72 -3.21
N VAL A 132 2.37 0.33 -4.18
CA VAL A 132 1.50 -0.84 -4.04
C VAL A 132 2.32 -2.13 -3.85
N PRO A 133 3.34 -2.44 -4.67
CA PRO A 133 4.24 -3.57 -4.40
C PRO A 133 5.00 -3.46 -3.08
N ALA A 134 5.41 -2.26 -2.68
CA ALA A 134 6.10 -2.05 -1.41
C ALA A 134 5.19 -2.41 -0.22
N LEU A 135 3.94 -1.92 -0.22
CA LEU A 135 2.98 -2.20 0.83
C LEU A 135 2.58 -3.69 0.87
N LEU A 136 2.36 -4.31 -0.29
CA LEU A 136 2.14 -5.76 -0.39
C LEU A 136 3.32 -6.57 0.15
N THR A 137 4.55 -6.09 -0.06
CA THR A 137 5.76 -6.71 0.48
C THR A 137 5.82 -6.60 2.01
N ALA A 138 5.50 -5.43 2.57
CA ALA A 138 5.41 -5.21 4.02
C ALA A 138 4.32 -6.09 4.66
N ALA A 139 3.15 -6.18 4.04
CA ALA A 139 2.07 -7.04 4.50
C ALA A 139 2.44 -8.53 4.43
N THR A 140 3.13 -8.94 3.36
CA THR A 140 3.68 -10.30 3.22
C THR A 140 4.66 -10.61 4.36
N ALA A 141 5.56 -9.67 4.66
CA ALA A 141 6.45 -9.77 5.81
C ALA A 141 5.66 -9.92 7.13
N GLY A 142 4.57 -9.17 7.30
CA GLY A 142 3.68 -9.25 8.46
C GLY A 142 3.04 -10.63 8.65
N VAL A 143 2.57 -11.25 7.57
CA VAL A 143 2.04 -12.63 7.61
C VAL A 143 3.17 -13.64 7.90
N MET A 144 4.37 -13.41 7.36
CA MET A 144 5.51 -14.28 7.56
C MET A 144 6.06 -14.23 8.99
N ILE A 145 6.10 -13.06 9.63
CA ILE A 145 6.58 -12.93 11.01
C ILE A 145 5.65 -13.68 11.98
N TYR A 146 4.33 -13.63 11.76
CA TYR A 146 3.37 -14.47 12.50
C TYR A 146 3.67 -15.97 12.33
N LYS A 147 3.90 -16.42 11.09
CA LYS A 147 4.21 -17.83 10.82
C LYS A 147 5.55 -18.27 11.43
N GLY A 148 6.56 -17.42 11.35
CA GLY A 148 7.90 -17.66 11.89
C GLY A 148 7.90 -17.78 13.42
N LEU A 149 7.33 -16.78 14.11
CA LEU A 149 7.32 -16.70 15.57
C LEU A 149 6.29 -17.63 16.22
N LEU A 150 5.05 -17.66 15.72
CA LEU A 150 3.91 -18.23 16.44
C LEU A 150 3.42 -19.58 15.89
N LYS A 151 3.73 -19.92 14.62
CA LYS A 151 3.44 -21.24 14.04
C LYS A 151 4.64 -22.19 13.99
N LYS A 152 5.72 -21.92 14.74
CA LYS A 152 6.97 -22.71 14.72
C LYS A 152 7.60 -22.78 13.31
N GLY A 153 7.38 -21.76 12.47
CA GLY A 153 7.91 -21.69 11.11
C GLY A 153 9.44 -21.55 11.05
N GLY A 154 10.07 -21.21 12.18
CA GLY A 154 11.52 -21.19 12.34
C GLY A 154 12.14 -19.81 12.08
N THR A 155 13.40 -19.69 12.47
CA THR A 155 14.20 -18.46 12.40
C THR A 155 14.34 -17.93 10.96
N GLU A 156 14.35 -18.81 9.97
CA GLU A 156 14.48 -18.41 8.56
C GLU A 156 13.30 -17.59 8.05
N LEU A 157 12.06 -17.95 8.46
CA LEU A 157 10.87 -17.19 8.07
C LEU A 157 10.89 -15.80 8.70
N THR A 158 11.32 -15.70 9.96
CA THR A 158 11.49 -14.42 10.68
C THR A 158 12.58 -13.56 10.05
N TYR A 159 13.70 -14.15 9.66
CA TYR A 159 14.79 -13.41 9.01
C TYR A 159 14.39 -12.94 7.60
N THR A 160 13.71 -13.80 6.84
CA THR A 160 13.18 -13.45 5.52
C THR A 160 12.11 -12.37 5.63
N SER A 161 11.22 -12.43 6.63
CA SER A 161 10.22 -11.39 6.85
C SER A 161 10.87 -10.04 7.15
N LEU A 162 11.91 -10.00 7.97
CA LEU A 162 12.63 -8.76 8.26
C LEU A 162 13.28 -8.17 7.00
N LYS A 163 13.89 -9.01 6.15
CA LYS A 163 14.44 -8.59 4.86
C LYS A 163 13.38 -7.99 3.92
N LEU A 164 12.22 -8.63 3.83
CA LEU A 164 11.11 -8.13 3.02
C LEU A 164 10.57 -6.80 3.56
N TYR A 165 10.45 -6.66 4.89
CA TYR A 165 10.09 -5.38 5.50
C TYR A 165 11.13 -4.30 5.19
N ALA A 166 12.43 -4.58 5.33
CA ALA A 166 13.48 -3.62 4.98
C ALA A 166 13.44 -3.21 3.51
N LEU A 167 13.22 -4.18 2.60
CA LEU A 167 13.01 -3.90 1.17
C LEU A 167 11.80 -2.99 0.94
N SER A 168 10.68 -3.24 1.64
CA SER A 168 9.49 -2.40 1.52
C SER A 168 9.77 -0.94 1.94
N ALA A 169 10.51 -0.72 3.02
CA ALA A 169 10.87 0.63 3.45
C ALA A 169 11.71 1.37 2.40
N VAL A 170 12.67 0.69 1.76
CA VAL A 170 13.46 1.27 0.66
C VAL A 170 12.58 1.61 -0.54
N LEU A 171 11.67 0.72 -0.92
CA LEU A 171 10.74 0.97 -2.04
C LEU A 171 9.79 2.14 -1.73
N LEU A 172 9.30 2.26 -0.50
CA LEU A 172 8.47 3.39 -0.08
C LEU A 172 9.22 4.72 -0.12
N LEU A 173 10.52 4.72 0.17
CA LEU A 173 11.36 5.91 0.03
C LEU A 173 11.44 6.35 -1.43
N VAL A 174 11.58 5.40 -2.35
CA VAL A 174 11.56 5.66 -3.80
C VAL A 174 10.18 6.17 -4.23
N ALA A 175 9.10 5.55 -3.76
CA ALA A 175 7.74 5.99 -4.06
C ALA A 175 7.48 7.43 -3.60
N ALA A 176 7.85 7.77 -2.37
CA ALA A 176 7.72 9.12 -1.83
C ALA A 176 8.55 10.15 -2.61
N PHE A 177 9.73 9.76 -3.10
CA PHE A 177 10.54 10.64 -3.94
C PHE A 177 9.84 10.92 -5.29
N ILE A 178 9.29 9.88 -5.91
CA ILE A 178 8.50 10.02 -7.14
C ILE A 178 7.28 10.91 -6.89
N GLU A 179 6.59 10.73 -5.76
CA GLU A 179 5.40 11.51 -5.43
C GLU A 179 5.72 12.98 -5.15
N ALA A 180 6.75 13.27 -4.35
CA ALA A 180 7.05 14.64 -3.95
C ALA A 180 7.79 15.47 -5.01
N PHE A 181 8.55 14.84 -5.91
CA PHE A 181 9.41 15.56 -6.85
C PHE A 181 9.10 15.31 -8.33
N ILE A 182 8.58 14.14 -8.69
CA ILE A 182 8.36 13.78 -10.10
C ILE A 182 6.89 13.96 -10.48
N THR A 183 5.97 13.56 -9.60
CA THR A 183 4.53 13.58 -9.88
C THR A 183 4.00 14.98 -10.17
N PRO A 184 4.38 16.06 -9.44
CA PRO A 184 3.93 17.41 -9.77
C PRO A 184 4.38 17.85 -11.17
N ILE A 185 5.63 17.55 -11.53
CA ILE A 185 6.20 17.88 -12.85
C ILE A 185 5.46 17.14 -13.98
N VAL A 186 5.17 15.85 -13.78
CA VAL A 186 4.54 15.01 -14.80
C VAL A 186 3.04 15.29 -14.94
N ALA A 187 2.35 15.56 -13.83
CA ALA A 187 0.93 15.87 -13.81
C ALA A 187 0.62 17.35 -14.09
N GLY A 188 1.64 18.21 -14.16
CA GLY A 188 1.45 19.66 -14.34
C GLY A 188 0.77 20.33 -13.14
N LEU A 189 1.01 19.79 -11.94
CA LEU A 189 0.49 20.26 -10.65
C LEU A 189 1.48 21.18 -9.95
#